data_AF-T0NA95-F1
#
_entry.id   AF-T0NA95-F1
#
_cell.length_a   1.000
_cell.length_b   1.000
_cell.length_c   1.000
_cell.angle_alpha   90.00
_cell.angle_beta   90.00
_cell.angle_gamma   90.00
#
_symmetry.space_group_name_H-M   'P 1'
#
loop_
_entity.id
_entity.type
_entity.pdbx_description
1 polymer ?
#
loop_
_entity_poly.entity_id
_entity_poly.type
_entity_poly.pdbx_seq_one_letter_code
_entity_poly.pdbx_strand_id
1 'polypeptide(L)'
;MIDESRIYTRTNNSDSCIKLIKRALEKGYSFPLDWSNFDLLRNHPEYEALNNLNAKLLKQAKENSKLEYEVHLPKSYDPTKKHPLFFCLHGDGFRCNIKNTSWCWKPDALLEKGIYSCISSIITNVFS
;
A
#
# COMPACT_ATOMS: atom_id res chain seq x y z
N MET A 1 10.29 1.49 9.07
CA MET A 1 10.23 2.97 8.95
C MET A 1 8.93 3.52 9.52
N ILE A 2 7.74 3.11 9.05
CA ILE A 2 6.45 3.60 9.61
C ILE A 2 6.25 3.22 11.10
N ASP A 3 6.54 1.98 11.49
CA ASP A 3 6.39 1.58 12.90
C ASP A 3 7.39 2.29 13.80
N GLU A 4 8.61 2.51 13.32
CA GLU A 4 9.65 3.28 14.02
C GLU A 4 9.23 4.74 14.18
N SER A 5 8.68 5.38 13.14
CA SER A 5 8.18 6.75 13.25
C SER A 5 7.02 6.87 14.24
N ARG A 6 6.15 5.85 14.32
CA ARG A 6 5.07 5.80 15.31
C ARG A 6 5.60 5.69 16.74
N ILE A 7 6.72 4.99 16.95
CA ILE A 7 7.37 4.94 18.27
C ILE A 7 7.88 6.34 18.62
N TYR A 8 8.61 7.00 17.72
CA TYR A 8 9.13 8.35 17.98
C TYR A 8 8.03 9.36 18.28
N THR A 9 6.91 9.32 17.55
CA THR A 9 5.79 10.24 17.81
C THR A 9 5.12 9.96 19.15
N ARG A 10 4.94 8.69 19.52
CA ARG A 10 4.40 8.30 20.84
C ARG A 10 5.31 8.67 22.01
N THR A 11 6.61 8.68 21.80
CA THR A 11 7.60 9.10 22.81
C THR A 11 7.93 10.59 22.74
N ASN A 12 7.17 11.37 21.97
CA ASN A 12 7.36 12.81 21.76
C ASN A 12 8.79 13.19 21.30
N ASN A 13 9.43 12.31 20.54
CA ASN A 13 10.77 12.50 20.00
C ASN A 13 10.67 13.02 18.56
N SER A 14 10.30 14.30 18.41
CA SER A 14 10.09 14.95 17.12
C SER A 14 11.32 14.91 16.23
N ASP A 15 12.50 15.17 16.78
CA ASP A 15 13.73 15.37 16.03
C ASP A 15 14.19 14.06 15.37
N SER A 16 14.11 12.95 16.12
CA SER A 16 14.42 11.62 15.58
C SER A 16 13.40 11.22 14.52
N CYS A 17 12.12 11.55 14.72
CA CYS A 17 11.09 11.28 13.74
C CYS A 17 11.31 12.06 12.43
N ILE A 18 11.63 13.36 12.54
CA ILE A 18 11.94 14.23 11.40
C ILE A 18 13.15 13.69 10.63
N LYS A 19 14.22 13.31 11.33
CA LYS A 19 15.42 12.72 10.71
C LYS A 19 15.12 11.42 9.99
N LEU A 20 14.28 10.55 10.57
CA LEU A 20 13.85 9.31 9.95
C LEU A 20 13.03 9.57 8.68
N ILE A 21 12.04 10.46 8.76
CA ILE A 21 11.20 10.84 7.61
C ILE A 21 12.06 11.42 6.50
N LYS A 22 12.93 12.39 6.81
CA LYS A 22 13.86 13.01 5.86
C LYS A 22 14.69 11.97 5.11
N ARG A 23 15.33 11.05 5.83
CA ARG A 23 16.11 9.96 5.24
C ARG A 23 15.27 9.07 4.31
N ALA A 24 14.00 8.86 4.63
CA ALA A 24 13.11 8.07 3.78
C ALA A 24 12.70 8.84 2.52
N LEU A 25 12.34 10.12 2.63
CA LEU A 25 12.02 10.97 1.49
C LEU A 25 13.22 11.11 0.53
N GLU A 26 14.43 11.25 1.06
CA GLU A 26 15.68 11.30 0.27
C GLU A 26 15.93 10.02 -0.53
N LYS A 27 15.40 8.88 -0.07
CA LYS A 27 15.46 7.59 -0.79
C LYS A 27 14.30 7.39 -1.76
N GLY A 28 13.39 8.37 -1.87
CA GLY A 28 12.22 8.32 -2.74
C GLY A 28 10.98 7.65 -2.12
N TYR A 29 11.01 7.33 -0.82
CA TYR A 29 9.83 6.82 -0.13
C TYR A 29 8.91 7.96 0.30
N SER A 30 7.60 7.76 0.26
CA SER A 30 6.62 8.68 0.83
C SER A 30 6.14 8.22 2.20
N PHE A 31 5.61 9.17 2.98
CA PHE A 31 5.06 8.97 4.31
C PHE A 31 3.62 9.49 4.40
N PRO A 32 2.75 8.88 5.22
CA PRO A 32 1.38 9.35 5.43
C PRO A 32 1.37 10.46 6.50
N LEU A 33 1.97 11.61 6.18
CA LEU A 33 2.12 12.75 7.12
C LEU A 33 0.79 13.43 7.48
N ASP A 34 -0.28 13.11 6.75
CA ASP A 34 -1.65 13.51 7.04
C ASP A 34 -2.26 12.75 8.24
N TRP A 35 -1.68 11.60 8.64
CA TRP A 35 -2.16 10.84 9.79
C TRP A 35 -1.96 11.59 11.10
N SER A 36 -2.96 11.52 11.99
CA SER A 36 -2.96 12.17 13.31
C SER A 36 -1.75 11.81 14.18
N ASN A 37 -1.14 10.64 13.94
CA ASN A 37 0.11 10.22 14.61
C ASN A 37 1.27 11.21 14.40
N PHE A 38 1.20 12.08 13.39
CA PHE A 38 2.24 13.05 13.05
C PHE A 38 1.86 14.50 13.36
N ASP A 39 0.73 14.75 14.03
CA ASP A 39 0.27 16.11 14.34
C ASP A 39 1.32 16.92 15.11
N LEU A 40 2.05 16.27 16.03
CA LEU A 40 3.12 16.92 16.80
C LEU A 40 4.28 17.42 15.94
N LEU A 41 4.48 16.85 14.74
CA LEU A 41 5.53 17.27 13.83
C LEU A 41 5.19 18.57 13.12
N ARG A 42 3.91 18.96 13.04
CA ARG A 42 3.47 20.17 12.28
C ARG A 42 4.10 21.46 12.79
N ASN A 43 4.50 21.49 14.05
CA ASN A 43 5.16 22.64 14.68
C ASN A 43 6.68 22.60 14.53
N HIS A 44 7.25 21.54 13.98
CA HIS A 44 8.70 21.41 13.81
C HIS A 44 9.18 22.29 12.63
N PRO A 45 10.30 23.03 12.74
CA PRO A 45 10.77 23.95 11.70
C PRO A 45 10.97 23.30 10.32
N GLU A 46 11.43 22.06 10.28
CA GLU A 46 11.66 21.32 9.02
C GLU A 46 10.38 20.69 8.41
N TYR A 47 9.25 20.71 9.12
CA TYR A 47 8.06 19.96 8.71
C TYR A 47 7.49 20.42 7.37
N GLU A 48 7.38 21.72 7.15
CA GLU A 48 6.80 22.27 5.92
C GLU A 48 7.59 21.83 4.68
N ALA A 49 8.92 21.90 4.75
CA ALA A 49 9.80 21.48 3.67
C ALA A 49 9.66 19.98 3.38
N LEU A 50 9.60 19.14 4.42
CA LEU A 50 9.41 17.70 4.28
C LEU A 50 8.03 17.36 3.73
N ASN A 51 6.98 18.04 4.18
CA ASN A 51 5.62 17.83 3.70
C ASN A 51 5.49 18.16 2.20
N ASN A 52 6.12 19.25 1.77
CA ASN A 52 6.18 19.64 0.35
C ASN A 52 6.93 18.61 -0.51
N LEU A 53 8.06 18.09 -0.01
CA LEU A 53 8.79 17.01 -0.69
C LEU A 53 7.94 15.73 -0.77
N ASN A 54 7.32 15.35 0.34
CA ASN A 54 6.44 14.19 0.42
C ASN A 54 5.25 14.29 -0.55
N ALA A 55 4.62 15.46 -0.65
CA ALA A 55 3.52 15.69 -1.59
C ALA A 55 3.95 15.51 -3.05
N LYS A 56 5.17 15.94 -3.41
CA LYS A 56 5.74 15.71 -4.75
C LYS A 56 5.93 14.22 -5.03
N LEU A 57 6.48 13.47 -4.07
CA LEU A 57 6.70 12.02 -4.20
C LEU A 57 5.36 11.28 -4.33
N LEU A 58 4.35 11.63 -3.52
CA LEU A 58 3.01 11.06 -3.60
C LEU A 58 2.36 11.31 -4.97
N LYS A 59 2.49 12.54 -5.50
CA LYS A 59 1.99 12.88 -6.83
C LYS A 59 2.68 12.04 -7.92
N GLN A 60 4.00 11.95 -7.89
CA GLN A 60 4.77 11.14 -8.84
C GLN A 60 4.40 9.66 -8.74
N ALA A 61 4.23 9.13 -7.53
CA ALA A 61 3.85 7.74 -7.32
C ALA A 61 2.43 7.46 -7.83
N LYS A 62 1.51 8.42 -7.69
CA LYS A 62 0.15 8.34 -8.25
C LYS A 62 0.17 8.37 -9.78
N GLU A 63 0.92 9.29 -10.37
CA GLU A 63 1.07 9.40 -11.84
C GLU A 63 1.70 8.15 -12.46
N ASN A 64 2.63 7.51 -11.74
CA ASN A 64 3.30 6.29 -12.20
C ASN A 64 2.60 5.00 -11.77
N SER A 65 1.49 5.10 -11.02
CA SER A 65 0.79 3.91 -10.52
C SER A 65 0.12 3.13 -11.64
N LYS A 66 0.10 1.81 -11.51
CA LYS A 66 -0.53 0.91 -12.48
C LYS A 66 -1.46 -0.05 -11.76
N LEU A 67 -2.60 -0.31 -12.37
CA LEU A 67 -3.49 -1.39 -11.94
C LEU A 67 -2.86 -2.70 -12.38
N GLU A 68 -2.62 -3.59 -11.41
CA GLU A 68 -2.24 -4.97 -11.64
C GLU A 68 -3.35 -5.89 -11.15
N TYR A 69 -3.52 -7.03 -11.81
CA TYR A 69 -4.52 -8.02 -11.42
C TYR A 69 -4.03 -9.42 -11.75
N GLU A 70 -4.55 -10.39 -11.01
CA GLU A 70 -4.26 -11.81 -11.16
C GLU A 70 -5.60 -12.55 -11.30
N VAL A 71 -5.70 -13.37 -12.34
CA VAL A 71 -6.88 -14.17 -12.63
C VAL A 71 -6.53 -15.64 -12.45
N HIS A 72 -7.28 -16.31 -11.58
CA HIS A 72 -7.18 -17.75 -11.40
C HIS A 72 -8.35 -18.44 -12.11
N LEU A 73 -8.01 -19.41 -12.95
CA LEU A 73 -8.94 -20.20 -13.73
C LEU A 73 -8.92 -21.65 -13.23
N PRO A 74 -10.09 -22.31 -13.08
CA PRO A 74 -10.14 -23.72 -12.77
C PRO A 74 -9.62 -24.54 -13.95
N LYS A 75 -9.12 -25.76 -13.69
CA LYS A 75 -8.61 -26.66 -14.74
C LYS A 75 -9.66 -26.99 -15.82
N SER A 76 -10.94 -26.93 -15.45
CA SER A 76 -12.09 -27.18 -16.33
C SER A 76 -12.55 -25.94 -17.11
N TYR A 77 -11.75 -24.87 -17.17
CA TYR A 77 -12.13 -23.65 -17.86
C TYR A 77 -12.44 -23.90 -19.34
N ASP A 78 -13.56 -23.36 -19.78
CA ASP A 78 -14.04 -23.42 -21.15
C ASP A 78 -14.48 -22.00 -21.57
N PRO A 79 -13.77 -21.34 -22.49
CA PRO A 79 -14.06 -19.95 -22.86
C PRO A 79 -15.41 -19.77 -23.59
N THR A 80 -16.05 -20.87 -24.01
CA THR A 80 -17.37 -20.82 -24.68
C THR A 80 -18.54 -20.83 -23.71
N LYS A 81 -18.29 -21.09 -22.42
CA LYS A 81 -19.31 -21.20 -21.38
C LYS A 81 -19.33 -19.99 -20.47
N LYS A 82 -20.50 -19.75 -19.86
CA LYS A 82 -20.65 -18.75 -18.79
C LYS A 82 -20.21 -19.35 -17.47
N HIS A 83 -19.60 -18.50 -16.65
CA HIS A 83 -18.84 -18.90 -15.48
C HIS A 83 -19.05 -17.91 -14.33
N PRO A 84 -19.21 -18.38 -13.08
CA PRO A 84 -19.37 -17.48 -11.94
C PRO A 84 -18.03 -16.81 -11.59
N LEU A 85 -18.08 -15.50 -11.35
CA LEU A 85 -16.90 -14.67 -11.06
C LEU A 85 -16.91 -14.19 -9.62
N PHE A 86 -15.77 -14.33 -8.94
CA PHE A 86 -15.49 -13.80 -7.62
C PHE A 86 -14.41 -12.73 -7.70
N PHE A 87 -14.67 -11.56 -7.13
CA PHE A 87 -13.67 -10.50 -7.00
C PHE A 87 -13.11 -10.50 -5.58
N CYS A 88 -11.81 -10.70 -5.46
CA CYS A 88 -11.08 -10.56 -4.20
C CYS A 88 -10.45 -9.17 -4.14
N LEU A 89 -10.96 -8.32 -3.25
CA LEU A 89 -10.40 -6.99 -2.99
C LEU A 89 -9.54 -7.07 -1.73
N HIS A 90 -8.29 -6.61 -1.81
CA HIS A 90 -7.45 -6.49 -0.62
C HIS A 90 -7.85 -5.27 0.20
N GLY A 91 -7.54 -5.28 1.49
CA GLY A 91 -7.70 -4.11 2.37
C GLY A 91 -6.70 -3.00 2.05
N ASP A 92 -6.87 -1.84 2.66
CA ASP A 92 -5.85 -0.79 2.63
C ASP A 92 -4.76 -1.03 3.68
N GLY A 93 -3.56 -0.49 3.47
CA GLY A 93 -2.50 -0.45 4.48
C GLY A 93 -1.18 -1.12 4.09
N PHE A 94 -0.26 -1.13 5.05
CA PHE A 94 1.12 -1.58 4.84
C PHE A 94 1.13 -3.06 4.44
N ARG A 95 1.78 -3.37 3.30
CA ARG A 95 1.87 -4.71 2.70
C ARG A 95 0.57 -5.25 2.09
N CYS A 96 -0.51 -4.48 2.00
CA CYS A 96 -1.71 -4.91 1.29
C CYS A 96 -1.52 -4.76 -0.23
N ASN A 97 -1.00 -5.80 -0.87
CA ASN A 97 -0.83 -5.89 -2.32
C ASN A 97 -1.12 -7.32 -2.79
N ILE A 98 -1.23 -7.50 -4.10
CA ILE A 98 -1.56 -8.79 -4.72
C ILE A 98 -0.68 -9.96 -4.24
N LYS A 99 0.62 -9.73 -4.03
CA LYS A 99 1.57 -10.78 -3.60
C LYS A 99 1.24 -11.27 -2.19
N ASN A 100 0.83 -10.37 -1.29
CA ASN A 100 0.52 -10.70 0.09
C ASN A 100 -0.94 -11.11 0.31
N THR A 101 -1.85 -10.75 -0.60
CA THR A 101 -3.25 -11.23 -0.56
C THR A 101 -3.32 -12.76 -0.53
N SER A 102 -2.38 -13.43 -1.21
CA SER A 102 -2.24 -14.90 -1.23
C SER A 102 -2.00 -15.55 0.14
N TRP A 103 -1.62 -14.78 1.16
CA TRP A 103 -1.47 -15.29 2.53
C TRP A 103 -2.82 -15.46 3.23
N CYS A 104 -3.74 -14.52 3.02
CA CYS A 104 -5.06 -14.50 3.66
C CYS A 104 -6.14 -15.15 2.80
N TRP A 105 -5.90 -15.25 1.49
CA TRP A 105 -6.85 -15.78 0.53
C TRP A 105 -6.19 -16.85 -0.36
N LYS A 106 -6.85 -18.01 -0.47
CA LYS A 106 -6.40 -19.13 -1.30
C LYS A 106 -7.44 -19.37 -2.40
N PRO A 107 -7.09 -19.22 -3.69
CA PRO A 107 -8.04 -19.38 -4.79
C PRO A 107 -8.58 -20.82 -4.90
N ASP A 108 -7.79 -21.83 -4.52
CA ASP A 108 -8.08 -23.25 -4.74
C ASP A 108 -9.47 -23.68 -4.25
N ALA A 109 -9.90 -23.20 -3.07
CA ALA A 109 -11.20 -23.53 -2.50
C ALA A 109 -12.40 -23.08 -3.37
N LEU A 110 -12.21 -22.04 -4.20
CA LEU A 110 -13.20 -21.56 -5.17
C LEU A 110 -13.03 -22.26 -6.53
N LEU A 111 -11.78 -22.49 -6.94
CA LEU A 111 -11.46 -23.16 -8.20
C LEU A 111 -11.99 -24.60 -8.23
N GLU A 112 -11.92 -25.32 -7.11
CA GLU A 112 -12.51 -26.67 -6.96
C GLU A 112 -14.02 -26.71 -7.19
N LYS A 113 -14.71 -25.58 -6.98
CA LYS A 113 -16.16 -25.43 -7.21
C LYS A 113 -16.48 -24.91 -8.61
N GLY A 114 -15.48 -24.76 -9.47
CA GLY A 114 -15.64 -24.16 -10.80
C GLY A 114 -15.90 -22.65 -10.78
N ILE A 115 -15.53 -21.98 -9.69
CA ILE A 115 -15.65 -20.52 -9.56
C ILE A 115 -14.33 -19.86 -9.93
N TYR A 116 -14.44 -18.78 -10.72
CA TYR A 116 -13.34 -18.00 -11.23
C TYR A 116 -13.05 -16.89 -10.26
N SER A 117 -11.78 -16.59 -10.04
CA SER A 117 -11.42 -15.54 -9.10
C SER A 117 -10.42 -14.58 -9.68
N CYS A 118 -10.75 -13.29 -9.58
CA CYS A 118 -9.88 -12.19 -9.95
C CYS A 118 -9.48 -11.44 -8.68
N ILE A 119 -8.18 -11.31 -8.42
CA ILE A 119 -7.64 -10.36 -7.46
C ILE A 119 -7.18 -9.14 -8.24
N SER A 120 -7.57 -7.95 -7.80
CA SER A 120 -7.02 -6.70 -8.32
C SER A 120 -6.27 -5.94 -7.24
N SER A 121 -5.19 -5.25 -7.63
CA SER A 121 -4.41 -4.38 -6.75
C SER A 121 -3.86 -3.20 -7.53
N ILE A 122 -3.93 -2.00 -6.96
CA ILE A 122 -3.23 -0.85 -7.52
C ILE A 122 -1.83 -0.85 -6.93
N ILE A 123 -0.81 -1.09 -7.74
CA ILE A 123 0.57 -0.92 -7.29
C ILE A 123 0.91 0.56 -7.39
N THR A 124 0.96 1.18 -6.22
CA THR A 124 1.57 2.48 -6.04
C THR A 124 2.93 2.24 -5.36
N ASN A 125 4.02 2.81 -5.90
CA ASN A 125 5.34 2.77 -5.24
C ASN A 125 5.39 3.70 -4.01
N VAL A 126 4.33 3.70 -3.19
CA VAL A 126 4.11 4.68 -2.12
C VAL A 126 4.67 4.17 -0.79
N PHE A 127 4.75 2.85 -0.62
CA PHE A 127 5.20 2.21 0.62
C PHE A 127 6.02 0.94 0.33
N SER A 128 7.29 1.10 -0.07
CA SER A 128 8.26 -0.01 -0.12
C SER A 128 9.33 0.10 0.96
#